data_AF-A0AAJ6CHZ3-F1
#
_entry.id   AF-A0AAJ6CHZ3-F1
#
_cell.length_a   1.000
_cell.length_b   1.000
_cell.length_c   1.000
_cell.angle_alpha   90.00
_cell.angle_beta   90.00
_cell.angle_gamma   90.00
#
_symmetry.space_group_name_H-M   'P 1'
#
loop_
_entity.id
_entity.type
_entity.pdbx_description
1 polymer ?
#
loop_
_entity_poly.entity_id
_entity_poly.type
_entity_poly.pdbx_seq_one_letter_code
_entity_poly.pdbx_strand_id
1 'polypeptide(L)'
;MECTDLVIPIGTQTTSVGEYIAECQRVLDGMASQGIKYEVVSVLSAYDSGYGTNLEGPISVVNQAITQCHEAVHAMGVERIATDIRLGTRTDKAQNQGWAQGLSENQRKRESVKRILAHGTSSDQA
;
A
#
# COMPACT_ATOMS: atom_id res chain seq x y z
N MET A 1 1.39 -8.66 6.72
CA MET A 1 0.08 -8.00 6.52
C MET A 1 0.23 -7.04 5.37
N GLU A 2 -0.77 -6.95 4.52
CA GLU A 2 -0.84 -5.94 3.46
C GLU A 2 -1.96 -4.97 3.77
N CYS A 3 -1.71 -3.69 3.57
CA CYS A 3 -2.68 -2.62 3.74
C CYS A 3 -2.56 -1.66 2.55
N THR A 4 -3.60 -1.48 1.75
CA THR A 4 -3.69 -0.26 0.94
C THR A 4 -4.32 0.80 1.80
N ASP A 5 -3.62 1.93 1.99
CA ASP A 5 -4.14 3.07 2.71
C ASP A 5 -4.25 4.32 1.83
N LEU A 6 -5.34 5.05 2.00
CA LEU A 6 -5.60 6.31 1.33
C LEU A 6 -5.94 7.36 2.40
N VAL A 7 -4.99 8.23 2.70
CA VAL A 7 -5.17 9.37 3.60
C VAL A 7 -5.79 10.52 2.82
N ILE A 8 -7.04 10.86 3.14
CA ILE A 8 -7.84 11.91 2.48
C ILE A 8 -8.05 13.05 3.48
N PRO A 9 -7.30 14.16 3.37
CA PRO A 9 -7.58 15.35 4.16
C PRO A 9 -8.89 15.98 3.68
N ILE A 10 -9.74 16.40 4.62
CA ILE A 10 -11.06 17.00 4.36
C ILE A 10 -11.08 18.41 4.91
N GLY A 11 -11.63 19.35 4.13
CA GLY A 11 -11.77 20.75 4.54
C GLY A 11 -10.50 21.58 4.37
N THR A 12 -9.59 21.15 3.49
CA THR A 12 -8.39 21.90 3.13
C THR A 12 -8.72 23.15 2.32
N GLN A 13 -7.86 24.16 2.38
CA GLN A 13 -8.03 25.43 1.65
C GLN A 13 -7.96 25.25 0.12
N THR A 14 -7.36 24.15 -0.34
CA THR A 14 -7.24 23.81 -1.76
C THR A 14 -7.68 22.38 -2.02
N THR A 15 -7.96 22.04 -3.29
CA THR A 15 -8.27 20.67 -3.74
C THR A 15 -7.02 19.81 -3.94
N SER A 16 -5.82 20.38 -3.82
CA SER A 16 -4.57 19.64 -3.97
C SER A 16 -4.23 18.92 -2.67
N VAL A 17 -3.97 17.61 -2.77
CA VAL A 17 -3.60 16.77 -1.62
C VAL A 17 -2.13 16.38 -1.58
N GLY A 18 -1.35 16.78 -2.59
CA GLY A 18 0.02 16.28 -2.81
C GLY A 18 0.99 16.55 -1.64
N GLU A 19 0.86 17.69 -0.97
CA GLU A 19 1.72 18.06 0.16
C GLU A 19 1.49 17.14 1.37
N TYR A 20 0.22 16.80 1.66
CA TYR A 20 -0.13 15.89 2.75
C TYR A 20 0.35 14.47 2.45
N ILE A 21 0.20 14.01 1.20
CA ILE A 21 0.71 12.70 0.79
C ILE A 21 2.24 12.66 0.89
N ALA A 22 2.93 13.73 0.49
CA ALA A 22 4.38 13.82 0.61
C ALA A 22 4.84 13.77 2.08
N GLU A 23 4.10 14.39 3.00
CA GLU A 23 4.39 14.29 4.43
C GLU A 23 4.22 12.86 4.96
N CYS A 24 3.15 12.18 4.58
CA CYS A 24 2.98 10.76 4.89
C CYS A 24 4.16 9.92 4.37
N GLN A 25 4.71 10.20 3.19
CA GLN A 25 5.89 9.49 2.69
C GLN A 25 7.12 9.71 3.57
N ARG A 26 7.35 10.93 4.06
CA ARG A 26 8.48 11.22 4.97
C ARG A 26 8.36 10.46 6.29
N VAL A 27 7.14 10.33 6.81
CA VAL A 27 6.86 9.50 8.00
C VAL A 27 7.22 8.04 7.72
N LEU A 28 6.75 7.49 6.58
CA LEU A 28 7.03 6.12 6.17
C LEU A 28 8.52 5.84 5.94
N ASP A 29 9.25 6.78 5.33
CA ASP A 29 10.71 6.73 5.16
C ASP A 29 11.41 6.56 6.53
N GLY A 30 11.01 7.34 7.54
CA GLY A 30 11.54 7.25 8.90
C GLY A 30 11.27 5.91 9.59
N MET A 31 10.23 5.20 9.16
CA MET A 31 9.82 3.90 9.70
C MET A 31 10.42 2.71 8.95
N ALA A 32 11.15 2.91 7.85
CA ALA A 32 11.73 1.83 7.04
C ALA A 32 12.59 0.84 7.86
N SER A 33 13.30 1.35 8.87
CA SER A 33 14.12 0.55 9.80
C SER A 33 13.30 -0.42 10.67
N GLN A 34 12.00 -0.19 10.83
CA GLN A 34 11.08 -1.00 11.62
C GLN A 34 10.47 -2.16 10.82
N GLY A 35 10.92 -2.37 9.58
CA GLY A 35 10.47 -3.45 8.71
C GLY A 35 9.18 -3.14 7.95
N ILE A 36 8.78 -1.87 7.86
CA ILE A 36 7.72 -1.45 6.95
C ILE A 36 8.28 -1.35 5.53
N LYS A 37 7.56 -1.91 4.56
CA LYS A 37 7.79 -1.68 3.14
C LYS A 37 6.59 -0.94 2.60
N TYR A 38 6.83 0.04 1.74
CA TYR A 38 5.74 0.76 1.11
C TYR A 38 6.01 1.07 -0.34
N GLU A 39 4.94 1.22 -1.10
CA GLU A 39 4.97 1.59 -2.51
C GLU A 39 3.84 2.58 -2.78
N VAL A 40 4.22 3.76 -3.28
CA VAL A 40 3.26 4.75 -3.77
C VAL A 40 2.72 4.25 -5.10
N VAL A 41 1.42 3.96 -5.15
CA VAL A 41 0.77 3.62 -6.41
C VAL A 41 0.44 4.94 -7.10
N SER A 42 1.23 5.28 -8.12
CA SER A 42 0.99 6.42 -8.99
C SER A 42 0.16 5.98 -10.19
N VAL A 43 -0.81 6.80 -10.57
CA VAL A 43 -1.75 6.62 -11.69
C VAL A 43 -1.11 6.47 -13.09
N LEU A 44 0.22 6.39 -13.20
CA LEU A 44 0.95 6.43 -14.47
C LEU A 44 1.22 5.07 -15.12
N SER A 45 0.91 3.95 -14.47
CA SER A 45 1.04 2.61 -15.08
C SER A 45 -0.34 2.01 -15.37
N ALA A 46 -0.53 1.56 -16.62
CA ALA A 46 -1.77 0.94 -17.13
C ALA A 46 -2.19 -0.35 -16.39
N TYR A 47 -1.37 -0.84 -15.46
CA TYR A 47 -1.65 -1.97 -14.58
C TYR A 47 -1.62 -1.60 -13.08
N ASP A 48 -1.37 -0.33 -12.77
CA ASP A 48 -1.19 0.24 -11.42
C ASP A 48 -2.23 1.33 -11.16
N SER A 49 -3.47 1.07 -11.59
CA SER A 49 -4.64 1.93 -11.37
C SER A 49 -5.15 1.89 -9.91
N GLY A 50 -4.23 1.90 -8.95
CA GLY A 50 -4.56 1.96 -7.53
C GLY A 50 -4.52 3.39 -7.02
N TYR A 51 -5.54 3.79 -6.26
CA TYR A 51 -5.45 4.94 -5.37
C TYR A 51 -4.89 4.48 -4.03
N GLY A 52 -3.82 5.12 -3.54
CA GLY A 52 -3.28 4.92 -2.19
C GLY A 52 -1.81 4.49 -2.14
N THR A 53 -1.31 4.32 -0.91
CA THR A 53 0.01 3.75 -0.61
C THR A 53 -0.17 2.33 -0.09
N ASN A 54 0.50 1.37 -0.71
CA ASN A 54 0.51 0.00 -0.21
C ASN A 54 1.57 -0.12 0.89
N LEU A 55 1.17 -0.60 2.06
CA LEU A 55 2.03 -0.90 3.20
C LEU A 55 2.11 -2.41 3.41
N GLU A 56 3.31 -2.93 3.63
CA GLU A 56 3.56 -4.30 4.01
C GLU A 56 4.42 -4.37 5.28
N GLY A 57 4.01 -5.20 6.23
CA GLY A 57 4.79 -5.40 7.45
C GLY A 57 4.03 -6.14 8.56
N PRO A 58 4.60 -6.15 9.78
CA PRO A 58 3.88 -6.56 10.98
C PRO A 58 2.67 -5.66 11.23
N ILE A 59 1.57 -6.23 11.72
CA ILE A 59 0.32 -5.49 11.96
C ILE A 59 0.49 -4.29 12.88
N SER A 60 1.29 -4.43 13.94
CA SER A 60 1.59 -3.35 14.87
C SER A 60 2.30 -2.18 14.20
N VAL A 61 3.31 -2.47 13.37
CA VAL A 61 4.12 -1.45 12.66
C VAL A 61 3.28 -0.71 11.63
N VAL A 62 2.44 -1.43 10.87
CA VAL A 62 1.55 -0.80 9.88
C VAL A 62 0.52 0.09 10.56
N ASN A 63 -0.13 -0.36 11.64
CA ASN A 63 -1.07 0.49 12.38
C ASN A 63 -0.37 1.74 12.93
N GLN A 64 0.83 1.58 13.48
CA GLN A 64 1.64 2.71 13.95
C GLN A 64 1.97 3.70 12.83
N ALA A 65 2.24 3.21 11.61
CA ALA A 65 2.51 4.07 10.46
C ALA A 65 1.28 4.89 10.06
N ILE A 66 0.11 4.26 10.03
CA ILE A 66 -1.16 4.95 9.76
C ILE A 66 -1.41 6.04 10.80
N THR A 67 -1.20 5.74 12.09
CA THR A 67 -1.35 6.72 13.17
C THR A 67 -0.38 7.89 13.01
N GLN A 68 0.90 7.66 12.76
CA GLN A 68 1.87 8.74 12.60
C GLN A 68 1.60 9.61 11.36
N CYS A 69 1.10 9.01 10.27
CA CYS A 69 0.63 9.77 9.10
C CYS A 69 -0.53 10.71 9.45
N HIS A 70 -1.49 10.25 10.25
CA HIS A 70 -2.60 11.11 10.72
C HIS A 70 -2.09 12.25 11.59
N GLU A 71 -1.21 11.95 12.54
CA GLU A 71 -0.62 12.96 13.43
C GLU A 71 0.15 14.04 12.65
N ALA A 72 0.95 13.63 11.66
CA ALA A 72 1.70 14.55 10.81
C ALA A 72 0.78 15.44 9.97
N VAL A 73 -0.27 14.87 9.36
CA VAL A 73 -1.24 15.66 8.56
C VAL A 73 -2.08 16.58 9.46
N HIS A 74 -2.44 16.16 10.67
CA HIS A 74 -3.07 17.04 11.66
C HIS A 74 -2.14 18.19 12.08
N ALA A 75 -0.84 17.93 12.24
CA ALA A 75 0.15 18.96 12.55
C ALA A 75 0.29 20.01 11.42
N MET A 76 -0.07 19.66 10.18
CA MET A 76 -0.17 20.59 9.05
C MET A 76 -1.45 21.46 9.07
N GLY A 77 -2.29 21.33 10.09
CA GLY A 77 -3.50 22.14 10.27
C GLY A 77 -4.77 21.55 9.63
N VAL A 78 -4.74 20.28 9.20
CA VAL A 78 -5.94 19.59 8.72
C VAL A 78 -6.77 19.14 9.92
N GLU A 79 -8.01 19.59 10.02
CA GLU A 79 -8.88 19.24 11.16
C GLU A 79 -9.48 17.83 11.03
N ARG A 80 -9.74 17.36 9.81
CA ARG A 80 -10.40 16.08 9.55
C ARG A 80 -9.66 15.28 8.48
N ILE A 81 -9.39 14.03 8.81
CA ILE A 81 -8.78 13.05 7.90
C ILE A 81 -9.75 11.87 7.77
N ALA A 82 -10.00 11.44 6.53
CA ALA A 82 -10.66 10.17 6.24
C ALA A 82 -9.63 9.18 5.70
N THR A 83 -9.80 7.90 6.02
CA THR A 83 -8.79 6.88 5.74
C THR A 83 -9.47 5.57 5.42
N ASP A 84 -9.22 5.09 4.21
CA ASP A 84 -9.79 3.84 3.69
C ASP A 84 -8.73 2.74 3.72
N ILE A 85 -8.91 1.80 4.64
CA ILE A 85 -7.97 0.72 4.90
C ILE A 85 -8.51 -0.59 4.32
N ARG A 86 -7.77 -1.18 3.38
CA ARG A 86 -7.98 -2.58 2.95
C ARG A 86 -6.88 -3.46 3.53
N LEU A 87 -7.22 -4.24 4.54
CA LEU A 87 -6.26 -5.06 5.31
C LEU A 87 -6.39 -6.55 4.95
N GLY A 88 -5.26 -7.19 4.64
CA GLY A 88 -5.16 -8.62 4.39
C GLY A 88 -4.10 -9.32 5.25
N THR A 89 -4.48 -10.43 5.87
CA THR A 89 -3.56 -11.36 6.55
C THR A 89 -3.80 -12.78 6.07
N ARG A 90 -2.76 -13.60 6.03
CA ARG A 90 -2.85 -15.00 5.65
C ARG A 90 -1.89 -15.86 6.49
N THR A 91 -2.23 -17.12 6.70
CA THR A 91 -1.41 -18.10 7.42
C THR A 91 -1.12 -19.36 6.61
N ASP A 92 -1.72 -19.49 5.43
CA ASP A 92 -1.75 -20.71 4.60
C ASP A 92 -0.49 -20.90 3.73
N LYS A 93 0.29 -19.85 3.47
CA LYS A 93 1.50 -19.91 2.63
C LYS A 93 2.68 -19.27 3.32
N ALA A 94 3.80 -19.98 3.40
CA ALA A 94 5.07 -19.40 3.83
C ALA A 94 5.53 -18.34 2.82
N GLN A 95 6.09 -17.23 3.34
CA GLN A 95 6.64 -16.15 2.51
C GLN A 95 7.85 -16.56 1.65
N ASN A 96 8.29 -17.82 1.62
CA ASN A 96 9.43 -18.27 0.81
C ASN A 96 8.98 -19.28 -0.25
N GLN A 97 8.34 -18.79 -1.32
CA GLN A 97 8.23 -19.56 -2.56
C GLN A 97 9.47 -19.26 -3.42
N GLY A 98 10.11 -20.30 -3.98
CA GLY A 98 11.39 -20.17 -4.69
C GLY A 98 11.37 -19.20 -5.87
N TRP A 99 10.25 -19.10 -6.60
CA TRP A 99 10.09 -18.14 -7.71
C TRP A 99 9.87 -16.69 -7.25
N ALA A 100 9.60 -16.49 -5.96
CA ALA A 100 9.10 -15.25 -5.39
C ALA A 100 10.15 -14.54 -4.52
N GLN A 101 11.40 -15.03 -4.55
CA GLN A 101 12.52 -14.49 -3.80
C GLN A 101 12.81 -13.04 -4.23
N GLY A 102 13.00 -12.15 -3.25
CA GLY A 102 13.25 -10.73 -3.50
C GLY A 102 12.01 -9.86 -3.76
N LEU A 103 10.85 -10.46 -4.03
CA LEU A 103 9.60 -9.73 -4.25
C LEU A 103 8.85 -9.48 -2.93
N SER A 104 8.27 -8.28 -2.79
CA SER A 104 7.24 -7.99 -1.79
C SER A 104 5.99 -8.84 -2.02
N GLU A 105 5.11 -8.94 -1.04
CA GLU A 105 3.89 -9.74 -1.17
C GLU A 105 2.94 -9.17 -2.25
N ASN A 106 2.82 -7.83 -2.32
CA ASN A 106 2.08 -7.15 -3.39
C ASN A 106 2.70 -7.38 -4.77
N GLN A 107 4.03 -7.36 -4.87
CA GLN A 107 4.72 -7.68 -6.13
C GLN A 107 4.44 -9.11 -6.57
N ARG A 108 4.41 -10.08 -5.65
CA ARG A 108 4.08 -11.49 -5.97
C ARG A 108 2.66 -11.65 -6.46
N LYS A 109 1.70 -10.95 -5.86
CA LYS A 109 0.31 -10.97 -6.32
C LYS A 109 0.21 -10.42 -7.74
N ARG A 110 0.88 -9.31 -8.03
CA ARG A 110 0.95 -8.73 -9.38
C ARG A 110 1.61 -9.68 -10.38
N GLU A 111 2.76 -10.27 -10.05
CA GLU A 111 3.44 -11.23 -10.91
C GLU A 111 2.65 -12.53 -11.12
N SER A 112 1.93 -13.00 -10.10
CA SER A 112 1.03 -14.16 -10.24
C SER A 112 -0.09 -13.87 -11.26
N VAL A 113 -0.70 -12.68 -11.22
CA VAL A 113 -1.73 -12.27 -12.19
C VAL A 113 -1.14 -12.19 -13.59
N LYS A 114 0.04 -11.55 -13.76
CA LYS A 114 0.72 -11.46 -15.06
C LYS A 114 1.01 -12.84 -15.65
N ARG A 115 1.47 -13.79 -14.83
CA ARG A 115 1.72 -15.18 -15.26
C ARG A 115 0.45 -15.90 -15.70
N ILE A 116 -0.67 -15.72 -14.98
CA ILE A 116 -1.96 -16.30 -15.36
C ILE A 116 -2.44 -15.73 -16.70
N LEU A 117 -2.34 -14.41 -16.88
CA LEU A 117 -2.71 -13.75 -18.13
C LEU A 117 -1.84 -14.19 -19.31
N ALA A 118 -0.53 -14.37 -19.10
CA ALA A 118 0.40 -14.79 -20.14
C ALA A 118 0.21 -16.24 -20.59
N HIS A 119 -0.31 -17.12 -19.73
CA HIS A 119 -0.46 -18.54 -20.04
C HIS A 119 -1.87 -18.95 -20.49
N GLY A 120 -2.86 -18.06 -20.42
CA GLY A 120 -4.24 -18.35 -20.79
C GLY A 120 -4.87 -19.40 -19.88
N THR A 121 -6.10 -19.17 -19.41
CA THR A 121 -6.92 -20.23 -18.84
C THR A 121 -7.11 -21.32 -19.89
N SER A 122 -6.31 -22.40 -19.81
CA SER A 122 -6.61 -23.66 -20.48
C SER A 122 -7.81 -24.29 -19.78
N SER A 123 -8.99 -23.74 -20.06
CA SER A 123 -10.29 -24.31 -19.71
C SER A 123 -11.13 -24.39 -20.98
N ASP A 124 -10.72 -25.27 -21.89
CA ASP A 124 -11.58 -25.88 -22.90
C ASP A 124 -11.11 -27.33 -23.09
N GLN A 125 -11.54 -28.18 -22.17
CA GLN A 125 -11.76 -29.60 -22.44
C GLN A 125 -13.12 -29.96 -21.84
N ALA A 126 -14.14 -29.88 -22.69
CA ALA A 126 -15.42 -30.57 -22.58
C ALA A 126 -15.58 -31.44 -23.83
#